data_AF-A0AA88ARZ5-F1
#
_entry.id   AF-A0AA88ARZ5-F1
#
_cell.length_a   1.000
_cell.length_b   1.000
_cell.length_c   1.000
_cell.angle_alpha   90.00
_cell.angle_beta   90.00
_cell.angle_gamma   90.00
#
_symmetry.space_group_name_H-M   'P 1'
#
loop_
_entity.id
_entity.type
_entity.pdbx_description
1 polymer ?
#
loop_
_entity_poly.entity_id
_entity_poly.type
_entity_poly.pdbx_seq_one_letter_code
_entity_poly.pdbx_strand_id
1 'polypeptide(L)'
;MSLLLLEQTNKLYEHGKLKLSNDNGDLQSRKAEIGLKVEEPLQSILRRLVRGKLKPSNNNGDLQSRKAEKGLKAEEPLQFILRRLVRGNDRIQLDDTGFSCHSDLHSDVCLASKPVMLDNKASRLFLPFAEAQANRTVRPYARKGDETAMQAVTPVQIYQGTNTNTPRPACDFNHSVPAVIFSSGGFTGNLFHEFNEVVIPLFITCRHFRSRLKFVITDFKPWWAAKYNRILSHLSGYDVINPAENGSVHCFPGAVVGLKYHGNLALNSTDIPGGYSMFEFRHFLRQVYNLKVTNVSKTKKPVLILVSRSKSRKFLNEDEMEEMMGELGFEVIVVMPSRMANLDKFSGLLNLCSVLVGAHGAGLTNAVFLPSGAVVVQVVPLGLDWAANAYYRIPATEMGLKYLEYKVDPDESSLLAAYGSDHPVITDPVSIFSNGYEAARAVYVDEQNLKINLVRFRETMTRAMELLGRSTPLK
;
A
#
# COMPACT_ATOMS: atom_id res chain seq x y z
N MET A 1 5.34 -15.69 -23.74
CA MET A 1 5.29 -14.33 -24.31
C MET A 1 4.39 -13.35 -23.55
N SER A 2 3.60 -13.73 -22.52
CA SER A 2 2.60 -12.83 -21.90
C SER A 2 3.00 -12.17 -20.56
N LEU A 3 4.18 -12.45 -20.00
CA LEU A 3 4.69 -11.80 -18.77
C LEU A 3 5.54 -10.55 -19.06
N LEU A 4 6.32 -10.56 -20.15
CA LEU A 4 7.15 -9.42 -20.57
C LEU A 4 6.32 -8.20 -21.05
N LEU A 5 5.12 -8.43 -21.61
CA LEU A 5 4.20 -7.35 -22.01
C LEU A 5 3.52 -6.68 -20.81
N LEU A 6 3.36 -7.39 -19.68
CA LEU A 6 2.84 -6.82 -18.43
C LEU A 6 3.91 -5.97 -17.70
N GLU A 7 5.17 -6.37 -17.78
CA GLU A 7 6.31 -5.60 -17.26
C GLU A 7 6.60 -4.34 -18.07
N GLN A 8 6.46 -4.40 -19.41
CA GLN A 8 6.63 -3.24 -20.28
C GLN A 8 5.49 -2.23 -20.14
N THR A 9 4.25 -2.67 -19.89
CA THR A 9 3.12 -1.76 -19.64
C THR A 9 3.23 -1.04 -18.29
N ASN A 10 3.80 -1.68 -17.26
CA ASN A 10 4.13 -0.98 -16.01
C ASN A 10 5.19 0.13 -16.22
N LYS A 11 6.19 -0.09 -17.09
CA LYS A 11 7.14 0.97 -17.46
C LYS A 11 6.47 2.11 -18.25
N LEU A 12 5.55 1.79 -19.15
CA LEU A 12 4.85 2.80 -19.97
C LEU A 12 3.87 3.66 -19.16
N TYR A 13 3.23 3.09 -18.13
CA TYR A 13 2.27 3.82 -17.28
C TYR A 13 2.93 4.62 -16.14
N GLU A 14 4.04 4.15 -15.55
CA GLU A 14 4.73 4.90 -14.48
C GLU A 14 5.81 5.85 -14.99
N HIS A 15 6.36 5.63 -16.18
CA HIS A 15 7.37 6.50 -16.78
C HIS A 15 6.91 6.95 -18.17
N GLY A 16 6.19 8.07 -18.21
CA GLY A 16 6.00 8.85 -19.42
C GLY A 16 7.35 9.37 -19.93
N LYS A 17 8.11 8.52 -20.63
CA LYS A 17 9.22 8.84 -21.53
C LYS A 17 9.76 7.55 -22.17
N LEU A 18 9.39 7.33 -23.42
CA LEU A 18 10.27 6.72 -24.41
C LEU A 18 10.16 7.60 -25.66
N LYS A 19 11.19 8.41 -25.91
CA LYS A 19 11.44 8.95 -27.25
C LYS A 19 11.70 7.74 -28.14
N LEU A 20 10.75 7.40 -29.00
CA LEU A 20 11.02 6.55 -30.16
C LEU A 20 11.85 7.38 -31.13
N SER A 21 13.16 7.13 -31.17
CA SER A 21 13.97 7.48 -32.34
C SER A 21 13.47 6.62 -33.49
N ASN A 22 12.97 7.28 -34.54
CA ASN A 22 12.77 6.66 -35.84
C ASN A 22 14.11 6.12 -36.33
N ASP A 23 14.24 4.80 -36.44
CA ASP A 23 15.05 4.18 -37.47
C ASP A 23 14.33 2.90 -37.93
N ASN A 24 13.77 3.00 -39.13
CA ASN A 24 13.26 1.87 -39.90
C ASN A 24 14.46 1.00 -40.30
N GLY A 25 14.52 -0.22 -39.78
CA GLY A 25 15.59 -1.16 -40.08
C GLY A 25 15.26 -2.59 -39.69
N ASP A 26 14.54 -3.25 -40.60
CA ASP A 26 14.65 -4.68 -40.87
C ASP A 26 14.10 -5.70 -39.87
N LEU A 27 12.83 -6.04 -40.09
CA LEU A 27 12.10 -7.18 -39.55
C LEU A 27 12.30 -8.42 -40.43
N GLN A 28 13.52 -8.87 -40.74
CA GLN A 28 13.74 -10.14 -41.48
C GLN A 28 15.07 -10.87 -41.17
N SER A 29 15.52 -10.90 -39.92
CA SER A 29 16.65 -11.80 -39.59
C SER A 29 16.74 -12.14 -38.10
N ARG A 30 15.97 -13.14 -37.65
CA ARG A 30 16.23 -14.00 -36.47
C ARG A 30 15.15 -15.09 -36.28
N LYS A 31 14.79 -15.78 -37.35
CA LYS A 31 14.09 -17.07 -37.31
C LYS A 31 15.08 -18.18 -37.64
N ALA A 32 15.84 -18.65 -36.66
CA ALA A 32 16.49 -19.97 -36.66
C ALA A 32 17.20 -20.17 -35.32
N GLU A 33 16.53 -20.86 -34.39
CA GLU A 33 17.07 -21.80 -33.38
C GLU A 33 15.98 -22.01 -32.34
N ILE A 34 14.91 -22.71 -32.76
CA ILE A 34 13.87 -23.23 -31.88
C ILE A 34 13.97 -24.75 -31.94
N GLY A 35 14.71 -25.34 -31.00
CA GLY A 35 14.63 -26.76 -30.67
C GLY A 35 13.50 -26.99 -29.67
N LEU A 36 12.26 -27.06 -30.15
CA LEU A 36 11.09 -27.44 -29.35
C LEU A 36 11.07 -28.96 -29.16
N LYS A 37 11.25 -29.43 -27.93
CA LYS A 37 10.72 -30.73 -27.47
C LYS A 37 9.43 -30.48 -26.69
N VAL A 38 8.38 -31.16 -27.14
CA VAL A 38 7.02 -31.22 -26.57
C VAL A 38 7.00 -32.18 -25.38
N GLU A 39 6.23 -31.85 -24.32
CA GLU A 39 5.51 -32.70 -23.33
C GLU A 39 5.38 -31.93 -21.99
N GLU A 40 4.29 -31.90 -21.20
CA GLU A 40 3.09 -32.74 -21.04
C GLU A 40 1.97 -31.91 -20.33
N PRO A 41 0.66 -32.25 -20.42
CA PRO A 41 -0.41 -31.48 -19.77
C PRO A 41 -0.54 -31.70 -18.25
N LEU A 42 -0.87 -30.63 -17.53
CA LEU A 42 -1.00 -30.47 -16.06
C LEU A 42 -1.95 -31.47 -15.33
N GLN A 43 -2.59 -32.38 -16.04
CA GLN A 43 -3.50 -33.38 -15.48
C GLN A 43 -2.82 -34.70 -15.03
N SER A 44 -1.56 -34.96 -15.43
CA SER A 44 -0.81 -36.17 -15.01
C SER A 44 -0.20 -36.02 -13.59
N ILE A 45 0.08 -34.79 -13.15
CA ILE A 45 0.70 -34.48 -11.84
C ILE A 45 -0.30 -34.63 -10.68
N LEU A 46 -1.59 -34.33 -10.91
CA LEU A 46 -2.64 -34.37 -9.89
C LEU A 46 -3.04 -35.80 -9.45
N ARG A 47 -2.67 -36.84 -10.21
CA ARG A 47 -2.93 -38.24 -9.81
C ARG A 47 -1.83 -38.86 -8.93
N ARG A 48 -0.69 -38.19 -8.75
CA ARG A 48 0.44 -38.69 -7.93
C ARG A 48 0.45 -38.20 -6.48
N LEU A 49 -0.42 -37.26 -6.10
CA LEU A 49 -0.46 -36.70 -4.74
C LEU A 49 -1.57 -37.28 -3.83
N VAL A 50 -2.31 -38.29 -4.28
CA VAL A 50 -3.31 -38.99 -3.46
C VAL A 50 -3.00 -40.49 -3.41
N ARG A 51 -1.98 -40.87 -2.64
CA ARG A 51 -1.80 -42.23 -2.07
C ARG A 51 -0.64 -42.24 -1.08
N GLY A 52 -0.95 -41.86 0.16
CA GLY A 52 -0.06 -42.05 1.32
C GLY A 52 -0.91 -42.38 2.54
N LYS A 53 -1.36 -43.64 2.64
CA LYS A 53 -2.02 -44.17 3.83
C LYS A 53 -1.00 -44.25 4.97
N LEU A 54 -1.28 -43.62 6.11
CA LEU A 54 -0.62 -43.92 7.39
C LEU A 54 -1.67 -44.45 8.38
N LYS A 55 -1.39 -45.65 8.90
CA LYS A 55 -2.19 -46.37 9.91
C LYS A 55 -2.10 -45.68 11.28
N PRO A 56 -3.11 -45.82 12.15
CA PRO A 56 -3.06 -45.30 13.53
C PRO A 56 -2.31 -46.28 14.44
N SER A 57 -1.41 -45.74 15.28
CA SER A 57 -0.82 -46.45 16.41
C SER A 57 -1.46 -45.92 17.69
N ASN A 58 -2.14 -46.81 18.42
CA ASN A 58 -2.53 -46.62 19.81
C ASN A 58 -1.28 -46.44 20.68
N ASN A 59 -1.34 -45.51 21.64
CA ASN A 59 -0.71 -45.69 22.95
C ASN A 59 -1.43 -44.78 23.97
N ASN A 60 -2.10 -45.44 24.92
CA ASN A 60 -2.53 -44.86 26.19
C ASN A 60 -1.30 -44.58 27.06
N GLY A 61 -1.27 -43.45 27.76
CA GLY A 61 -0.22 -43.12 28.70
C GLY A 61 -0.44 -41.78 29.39
N ASP A 62 -1.21 -41.84 30.47
CA ASP A 62 -1.24 -40.98 31.66
C ASP A 62 -1.23 -39.45 31.57
N LEU A 63 -2.32 -38.90 32.12
CA LEU A 63 -2.57 -37.52 32.44
C LEU A 63 -1.92 -37.21 33.81
N GLN A 64 -0.82 -36.46 33.84
CA GLN A 64 -0.41 -35.74 35.05
C GLN A 64 -0.08 -34.28 34.75
N SER A 65 -0.85 -33.42 35.42
CA SER A 65 -0.74 -31.97 35.43
C SER A 65 0.64 -31.50 35.88
N ARG A 66 1.36 -30.78 35.02
CA ARG A 66 2.44 -29.89 35.44
C ARG A 66 2.02 -28.44 35.19
N LYS A 67 1.90 -27.70 36.30
CA LYS A 67 1.70 -26.26 36.35
C LYS A 67 2.73 -25.58 35.43
N ALA A 68 2.25 -24.79 34.49
CA ALA A 68 3.10 -23.95 33.65
C ALA A 68 3.67 -22.81 34.50
N GLU A 69 4.96 -22.88 34.80
CA GLU A 69 5.75 -21.72 35.21
C GLU A 69 5.71 -20.70 34.06
N LYS A 70 5.37 -19.45 34.39
CA LYS A 70 5.45 -18.31 33.47
C LYS A 70 6.93 -18.10 33.10
N GLY A 71 7.38 -18.70 32.01
CA GLY A 71 8.66 -18.38 31.41
C GLY A 71 8.69 -16.91 31.00
N LEU A 72 9.65 -16.15 31.55
CA LEU A 72 10.08 -14.88 30.95
C LEU A 72 10.39 -15.16 29.48
N LYS A 73 9.65 -14.53 28.56
CA LYS A 73 9.98 -14.62 27.13
C LYS A 73 11.34 -13.96 26.94
N ALA A 74 12.38 -14.77 26.67
CA ALA A 74 13.67 -14.26 26.23
C ALA A 74 13.44 -13.33 25.03
N GLU A 75 13.92 -12.09 25.13
CA GLU A 75 13.78 -11.15 24.04
C GLU A 75 14.58 -11.66 22.83
N GLU A 76 13.91 -11.79 21.69
CA GLU A 76 14.56 -12.18 20.45
C GLU A 76 15.64 -11.13 20.09
N PRO A 77 16.90 -11.52 19.89
CA PRO A 77 17.98 -10.56 19.61
C PRO A 77 17.67 -9.71 18.38
N LEU A 78 18.03 -8.43 18.42
CA LEU A 78 17.75 -7.45 17.35
C LEU A 78 18.16 -7.95 15.95
N GLN A 79 19.28 -8.67 15.87
CA GLN A 79 19.76 -9.27 14.62
C GLN A 79 18.73 -10.22 13.98
N PHE A 80 18.04 -11.06 14.76
CA PHE A 80 17.02 -11.98 14.23
C PHE A 80 15.78 -11.25 13.72
N ILE A 81 15.41 -10.16 14.40
CA ILE A 81 14.31 -9.29 13.98
C ILE A 81 14.67 -8.63 12.63
N LEU A 82 15.87 -8.04 12.52
CA LEU A 82 16.35 -7.39 11.30
C LEU A 82 16.56 -8.35 10.13
N ARG A 83 16.98 -9.59 10.37
CA ARG A 83 17.12 -10.64 9.34
C ARG A 83 15.84 -10.86 8.55
N ARG A 84 14.67 -10.53 9.11
CA ARG A 84 13.41 -10.64 8.38
C ARG A 84 13.33 -9.67 7.20
N LEU A 85 14.03 -8.53 7.26
CA LEU A 85 13.97 -7.46 6.26
C LEU A 85 14.96 -7.64 5.09
N VAL A 86 15.71 -8.74 5.06
CA VAL A 86 16.69 -9.09 4.02
C VAL A 86 16.68 -10.59 3.72
N ARG A 87 17.12 -10.98 2.53
CA ARG A 87 17.27 -12.39 2.11
C ARG A 87 18.55 -12.55 1.28
N GLY A 88 18.93 -13.80 1.00
CA GLY A 88 20.08 -14.11 0.15
C GLY A 88 21.37 -13.44 0.64
N ASN A 89 22.11 -12.85 -0.29
CA ASN A 89 23.39 -12.19 -0.01
C ASN A 89 23.27 -11.04 0.99
N ASP A 90 22.18 -10.26 0.96
CA ASP A 90 21.98 -9.15 1.88
C ASP A 90 21.87 -9.63 3.33
N ARG A 91 21.26 -10.81 3.54
CA ARG A 91 21.19 -11.43 4.86
C ARG A 91 22.56 -11.91 5.34
N ILE A 92 23.33 -12.55 4.46
CA ILE A 92 24.70 -12.99 4.76
C ILE A 92 25.55 -11.77 5.14
N GLN A 93 25.49 -10.70 4.34
CA GLN A 93 26.22 -9.46 4.60
C GLN A 93 25.84 -8.82 5.95
N LEU A 94 24.54 -8.79 6.27
CA LEU A 94 24.07 -8.28 7.56
C LEU A 94 24.63 -9.11 8.73
N ASP A 95 24.75 -10.43 8.54
CA ASP A 95 25.25 -11.34 9.56
C ASP A 95 26.75 -11.20 9.79
N ASP A 96 27.51 -11.05 8.72
CA ASP A 96 28.97 -10.94 8.78
C ASP A 96 29.42 -9.57 9.29
N THR A 97 28.81 -8.49 8.77
CA THR A 97 29.32 -7.12 9.00
C THR A 97 28.52 -6.36 10.06
N GLY A 98 27.25 -6.73 10.26
CA GLY A 98 26.28 -5.95 11.02
C GLY A 98 25.58 -4.85 10.22
N PHE A 99 25.82 -4.76 8.90
CA PHE A 99 25.18 -3.79 8.01
C PHE A 99 24.87 -4.40 6.63
N SER A 100 23.69 -4.10 6.09
CA SER A 100 23.37 -4.43 4.68
C SER A 100 22.31 -3.49 4.14
N CYS A 101 22.23 -3.36 2.81
CA CYS A 101 21.13 -2.67 2.15
C CYS A 101 20.53 -3.55 1.08
N HIS A 102 19.21 -3.60 1.07
CA HIS A 102 18.42 -4.21 0.01
C HIS A 102 17.83 -3.10 -0.87
N SER A 103 18.05 -3.20 -2.18
CA SER A 103 17.38 -2.37 -3.18
C SER A 103 16.47 -3.27 -4.02
N ASP A 104 15.21 -2.88 -4.13
CA ASP A 104 14.27 -3.43 -5.10
C ASP A 104 13.79 -2.33 -6.07
N LEU A 105 12.81 -2.66 -6.92
CA LEU A 105 12.24 -1.74 -7.89
C LEU A 105 11.64 -0.47 -7.24
N HIS A 106 11.16 -0.59 -6.02
CA HIS A 106 10.34 0.44 -5.38
C HIS A 106 11.00 1.10 -4.17
N SER A 107 12.00 0.48 -3.54
CA SER A 107 12.55 0.98 -2.29
C SER A 107 14.01 0.60 -2.09
N ASP A 108 14.71 1.48 -1.36
CA ASP A 108 16.00 1.19 -0.74
C ASP A 108 15.79 1.04 0.76
N VAL A 109 16.23 -0.09 1.33
CA VAL A 109 16.16 -0.33 2.77
C VAL A 109 17.51 -0.78 3.29
N CYS A 110 18.12 0.03 4.15
CA CYS A 110 19.38 -0.29 4.82
C CYS A 110 19.16 -0.66 6.29
N LEU A 111 19.90 -1.66 6.77
CA LEU A 111 19.78 -2.22 8.11
C LEU A 111 21.13 -2.17 8.82
N ALA A 112 21.15 -1.74 10.07
CA ALA A 112 22.28 -1.83 10.98
C ALA A 112 21.88 -2.60 12.24
N SER A 113 22.54 -3.72 12.51
CA SER A 113 22.25 -4.60 13.68
C SER A 113 23.16 -4.34 14.88
N LYS A 114 24.10 -3.39 14.75
CA LYS A 114 25.04 -2.92 15.76
C LYS A 114 24.80 -1.43 16.05
N PRO A 115 25.35 -0.88 17.15
CA PRO A 115 25.11 0.50 17.56
C PRO A 115 25.43 1.54 16.49
N VAL A 116 24.55 2.53 16.35
CA VAL A 116 24.64 3.62 15.37
C VAL A 116 24.46 4.98 16.04
N MET A 117 25.01 6.03 15.42
CA MET A 117 24.82 7.43 15.82
C MET A 117 24.11 8.18 14.70
N LEU A 118 22.96 8.77 15.00
CA LEU A 118 22.19 9.59 14.06
C LEU A 118 22.37 11.07 14.42
N ASP A 119 23.07 11.80 13.56
CA ASP A 119 23.13 13.25 13.58
C ASP A 119 21.92 13.81 12.81
N ASN A 120 20.91 14.27 13.56
CA ASN A 120 19.69 14.81 13.00
C ASN A 120 19.92 16.11 12.22
N LYS A 121 20.85 16.95 12.66
CA LYS A 121 21.13 18.25 12.03
C LYS A 121 21.66 18.07 10.60
N ALA A 122 22.54 17.10 10.41
CA ALA A 122 23.14 16.82 9.11
C ALA A 122 22.43 15.71 8.32
N SER A 123 21.42 15.04 8.91
CA SER A 123 20.81 13.82 8.36
C SER A 123 21.83 12.74 8.04
N ARG A 124 22.76 12.50 8.98
CA ARG A 124 23.86 11.54 8.84
C ARG A 124 23.75 10.40 9.84
N LEU A 125 23.85 9.17 9.33
CA LEU A 125 23.92 7.96 10.13
C LEU A 125 25.35 7.43 10.10
N PHE A 126 26.00 7.37 11.27
CA PHE A 126 27.35 6.85 11.42
C PHE A 126 27.33 5.41 11.91
N LEU A 127 28.09 4.54 11.23
CA LEU A 127 28.23 3.12 11.51
C LEU A 127 29.66 2.84 12.00
N PRO A 128 29.93 2.97 13.32
CA PRO A 128 31.29 2.99 13.84
C PRO A 128 32.01 1.64 13.77
N PHE A 129 31.26 0.56 13.53
CA PHE A 129 31.69 -0.83 13.52
C PHE A 129 32.03 -1.35 12.11
N ALA A 130 31.73 -0.59 11.06
CA ALA A 130 31.99 -1.03 9.69
C ALA A 130 33.48 -0.86 9.36
N GLU A 131 34.13 -1.95 8.94
CA GLU A 131 35.56 -1.95 8.59
C GLU A 131 35.82 -1.29 7.22
N ALA A 132 34.90 -1.47 6.27
CA ALA A 132 34.99 -0.86 4.95
C ALA A 132 34.52 0.60 5.01
N GLN A 133 35.32 1.51 4.44
CA GLN A 133 34.94 2.90 4.28
C GLN A 133 34.06 3.07 3.03
N ALA A 134 32.78 3.28 3.23
CA ALA A 134 31.82 3.49 2.16
C ALA A 134 30.73 4.48 2.59
N ASN A 135 30.44 5.44 1.72
CA ASN A 135 29.34 6.36 1.91
C ASN A 135 28.16 5.91 1.05
N ARG A 136 26.97 5.86 1.63
CA ARG A 136 25.72 5.55 0.92
C ARG A 136 24.70 6.64 1.18
N THR A 137 23.83 6.89 0.21
CA THR A 137 22.75 7.87 0.34
C THR A 137 21.44 7.17 0.08
N VAL A 138 20.50 7.28 1.01
CA VAL A 138 19.18 6.64 0.92
C VAL A 138 18.11 7.69 1.09
N ARG A 139 17.11 7.70 0.21
CA ARG A 139 15.88 8.47 0.43
C ARG A 139 14.87 7.55 1.10
N PRO A 140 14.53 7.73 2.38
CA PRO A 140 13.85 6.70 3.15
C PRO A 140 12.32 6.77 2.95
N TYR A 141 11.88 6.59 1.71
CA TYR A 141 10.49 6.66 1.26
C TYR A 141 10.25 5.60 0.17
N ALA A 142 9.01 5.09 0.08
CA ALA A 142 8.65 4.14 -0.99
C ALA A 142 8.57 4.85 -2.36
N ARG A 143 8.59 4.10 -3.46
CA ARG A 143 8.64 4.62 -4.85
C ARG A 143 9.96 5.34 -5.20
N LYS A 144 11.10 4.70 -4.90
CA LYS A 144 12.46 5.15 -5.27
C LYS A 144 12.59 5.70 -6.70
N GLY A 145 11.89 5.10 -7.67
CA GLY A 145 11.92 5.50 -9.08
C GLY A 145 11.06 6.73 -9.43
N ASP A 146 10.24 7.24 -8.51
CA ASP A 146 9.38 8.39 -8.74
C ASP A 146 10.12 9.70 -8.41
N GLU A 147 10.58 10.40 -9.44
CA GLU A 147 11.36 11.64 -9.29
C GLU A 147 10.57 12.73 -8.55
N THR A 148 9.27 12.85 -8.81
CA THR A 148 8.40 13.86 -8.19
C THR A 148 8.24 13.61 -6.69
N ALA A 149 7.99 12.37 -6.29
CA ALA A 149 7.96 12.00 -4.88
C ALA A 149 9.33 12.26 -4.24
N MET A 150 10.40 11.80 -4.89
CA MET A 150 11.74 11.90 -4.34
C MET A 150 12.16 13.35 -4.11
N GLN A 151 11.80 14.31 -4.97
CA GLN A 151 12.11 15.73 -4.76
C GLN A 151 11.73 16.27 -3.37
N ALA A 152 10.67 15.72 -2.76
CA ALA A 152 10.19 16.10 -1.43
C ALA A 152 10.72 15.22 -0.28
N VAL A 153 11.69 14.34 -0.54
CA VAL A 153 12.26 13.39 0.43
C VAL A 153 13.72 13.75 0.71
N THR A 154 14.00 14.13 1.95
CA THR A 154 15.36 14.42 2.40
C THR A 154 16.20 13.13 2.44
N PRO A 155 17.37 13.10 1.77
CA PRO A 155 18.25 11.94 1.81
C PRO A 155 18.97 11.81 3.15
N VAL A 156 19.11 10.57 3.62
CA VAL A 156 19.94 10.18 4.77
C VAL A 156 21.29 9.67 4.24
N GLN A 157 22.38 10.28 4.71
CA GLN A 157 23.74 9.87 4.36
C GLN A 157 24.27 8.88 5.40
N ILE A 158 24.65 7.69 4.96
CA ILE A 158 25.17 6.62 5.80
C ILE A 158 26.69 6.55 5.62
N TYR A 159 27.43 6.82 6.69
CA TYR A 159 28.88 6.80 6.74
C TYR A 159 29.37 5.53 7.44
N GLN A 160 30.11 4.70 6.71
CA GLN A 160 30.79 3.51 7.24
C GLN A 160 32.27 3.80 7.46
N GLY A 161 32.82 3.31 8.57
CA GLY A 161 34.26 3.36 8.81
C GLY A 161 34.66 3.66 10.25
N THR A 162 35.75 3.03 10.70
CA THR A 162 36.49 3.35 11.93
C THR A 162 37.30 4.64 11.79
N ASN A 163 37.83 4.90 10.59
CA ASN A 163 38.69 6.04 10.25
C ASN A 163 38.00 7.01 9.27
N THR A 164 36.91 7.65 9.68
CA THR A 164 36.37 8.78 8.91
C THR A 164 37.13 10.04 9.30
N ASN A 165 37.64 10.81 8.32
CA ASN A 165 38.13 12.19 8.55
C ASN A 165 37.05 13.12 9.12
N THR A 166 35.79 12.65 9.14
CA THR A 166 34.66 13.30 9.79
C THR A 166 34.67 12.97 11.30
N PRO A 167 34.79 13.97 12.20
CA PRO A 167 34.67 13.77 13.63
C PRO A 167 33.34 13.11 13.97
N ARG A 168 33.38 12.08 14.82
CA ARG A 168 32.17 11.41 15.29
C ARG A 168 31.47 12.31 16.33
N PRO A 169 30.17 12.57 16.19
CA PRO A 169 29.46 13.34 17.19
C PRO A 169 29.33 12.55 18.49
N ALA A 170 29.33 13.26 19.62
CA ALA A 170 28.94 12.68 20.90
C ALA A 170 27.43 12.42 20.94
N CYS A 171 26.99 11.38 21.65
CA CYS A 171 25.58 11.08 21.84
C CYS A 171 24.95 12.09 22.82
N ASP A 172 23.95 12.85 22.39
CA ASP A 172 23.12 13.64 23.29
C ASP A 172 22.09 12.75 23.99
N PHE A 173 21.57 11.74 23.29
CA PHE A 173 20.59 10.79 23.79
C PHE A 173 20.96 9.35 23.45
N ASN A 174 20.86 8.46 24.43
CA ASN A 174 21.04 7.02 24.25
C ASN A 174 19.69 6.31 24.37
N HIS A 175 19.34 5.49 23.38
CA HIS A 175 18.10 4.71 23.35
C HIS A 175 18.40 3.21 23.51
N SER A 176 17.47 2.46 24.07
CA SER A 176 17.57 1.00 24.27
C SER A 176 16.89 0.17 23.17
N VAL A 177 16.26 0.82 22.20
CA VAL A 177 15.53 0.18 21.08
C VAL A 177 16.03 0.70 19.74
N PRO A 178 15.92 -0.08 18.65
CA PRO A 178 16.38 0.36 17.33
C PRO A 178 15.56 1.53 16.79
N ALA A 179 16.17 2.30 15.89
CA ALA A 179 15.47 3.33 15.13
C ALA A 179 14.84 2.76 13.84
N VAL A 180 13.67 3.25 13.46
CA VAL A 180 13.18 3.15 12.07
C VAL A 180 13.07 4.57 11.51
N ILE A 181 13.90 4.85 10.51
CA ILE A 181 14.07 6.17 9.89
C ILE A 181 13.32 6.17 8.56
N PHE A 182 12.31 7.02 8.43
CA PHE A 182 11.49 7.18 7.23
C PHE A 182 11.04 8.61 7.01
N SER A 183 10.64 8.96 5.78
CA SER A 183 10.18 10.31 5.44
C SER A 183 8.65 10.42 5.45
N SER A 184 8.13 11.51 6.01
CA SER A 184 6.73 11.95 5.79
C SER A 184 6.59 13.01 4.68
N GLY A 185 7.61 13.16 3.83
CA GLY A 185 7.62 14.01 2.65
C GLY A 185 6.79 13.40 1.52
N GLY A 186 7.41 13.17 0.36
CA GLY A 186 6.81 12.48 -0.78
C GLY A 186 5.38 12.92 -1.12
N PHE A 187 4.50 11.98 -1.46
CA PHE A 187 3.10 12.24 -1.79
C PHE A 187 2.14 12.28 -0.59
N THR A 188 2.55 12.83 0.56
CA THR A 188 1.62 12.99 1.70
C THR A 188 0.66 14.18 1.50
N GLY A 189 -0.63 14.00 1.82
CA GLY A 189 -1.70 14.98 1.60
C GLY A 189 -2.97 14.38 0.99
N ASN A 190 -2.91 13.11 0.59
CA ASN A 190 -4.00 12.38 -0.02
C ASN A 190 -4.05 10.96 0.57
N LEU A 191 -5.24 10.46 0.93
CA LEU A 191 -5.38 9.22 1.72
C LEU A 191 -4.78 7.99 1.03
N PHE A 192 -4.92 7.90 -0.31
CA PHE A 192 -4.31 6.82 -1.08
C PHE A 192 -2.81 6.78 -0.85
N HIS A 193 -2.14 7.90 -1.06
CA HIS A 193 -0.69 7.97 -0.96
C HIS A 193 -0.18 7.76 0.47
N GLU A 194 -0.86 8.38 1.43
CA GLU A 194 -0.53 8.19 2.84
C GLU A 194 -0.60 6.72 3.26
N PHE A 195 -1.60 5.96 2.77
CA PHE A 195 -1.67 4.53 3.01
C PHE A 195 -0.66 3.73 2.19
N ASN A 196 -0.55 4.07 0.91
CA ASN A 196 0.20 3.31 -0.07
C ASN A 196 1.70 3.38 0.17
N GLU A 197 2.25 4.59 0.28
CA GLU A 197 3.71 4.77 0.38
C GLU A 197 4.22 4.90 1.82
N VAL A 198 3.34 5.06 2.81
CA VAL A 198 3.76 5.26 4.22
C VAL A 198 3.14 4.27 5.19
N VAL A 199 1.81 4.23 5.37
CA VAL A 199 1.20 3.42 6.45
C VAL A 199 1.36 1.91 6.23
N ILE A 200 1.07 1.40 5.03
CA ILE A 200 1.28 -0.02 4.70
C ILE A 200 2.78 -0.37 4.78
N PRO A 201 3.69 0.40 4.16
CA PRO A 201 5.14 0.19 4.31
C PRO A 201 5.64 0.20 5.75
N LEU A 202 5.10 1.08 6.61
CA LEU A 202 5.39 1.08 8.04
C LEU A 202 4.95 -0.22 8.69
N PHE A 203 3.73 -0.69 8.43
CA PHE A 203 3.26 -1.96 8.98
C PHE A 203 4.15 -3.13 8.55
N ILE A 204 4.45 -3.24 7.25
CA ILE A 204 5.32 -4.29 6.69
C ILE A 204 6.68 -4.26 7.39
N THR A 205 7.27 -3.06 7.51
CA THR A 205 8.63 -2.89 8.04
C THR A 205 8.70 -3.05 9.55
N CYS A 206 7.65 -2.72 10.30
CA CYS A 206 7.74 -2.52 11.75
C CYS A 206 6.99 -3.57 12.59
N ARG A 207 6.00 -4.28 12.02
CA ARG A 207 5.10 -5.14 12.81
C ARG A 207 5.82 -6.20 13.67
N HIS A 208 6.93 -6.75 13.18
CA HIS A 208 7.69 -7.80 13.87
C HIS A 208 8.53 -7.30 15.05
N PHE A 209 8.75 -5.99 15.18
CA PHE A 209 9.42 -5.40 16.35
C PHE A 209 8.54 -5.42 17.60
N ARG A 210 7.22 -5.66 17.45
CA ARG A 210 6.24 -5.69 18.56
C ARG A 210 6.31 -4.43 19.42
N SER A 211 6.32 -3.27 18.76
CA SER A 211 6.37 -1.95 19.39
C SER A 211 7.70 -1.61 20.09
N ARG A 212 8.74 -2.45 19.95
CA ARG A 212 10.09 -2.19 20.50
C ARG A 212 11.02 -1.57 19.46
N LEU A 213 10.63 -0.39 18.99
CA LEU A 213 11.43 0.46 18.10
C LEU A 213 11.06 1.91 18.38
N LYS A 214 11.88 2.84 17.93
CA LYS A 214 11.57 4.28 17.95
C LYS A 214 11.57 4.83 16.54
N PHE A 215 10.54 5.62 16.22
CA PHE A 215 10.46 6.25 14.90
C PHE A 215 11.28 7.53 14.86
N VAL A 216 12.00 7.71 13.76
CA VAL A 216 12.61 8.99 13.38
C VAL A 216 12.02 9.38 12.03
N ILE A 217 11.27 10.48 12.01
CA ILE A 217 10.52 10.87 10.81
C ILE A 217 11.19 12.09 10.17
N THR A 218 11.88 11.88 9.05
CA THR A 218 12.42 12.98 8.23
C THR A 218 11.29 13.69 7.50
N ASP A 219 11.53 14.94 7.09
CA ASP A 219 10.50 15.76 6.42
C ASP A 219 9.21 15.82 7.26
N PHE A 220 9.37 16.02 8.58
CA PHE A 220 8.33 15.86 9.58
C PHE A 220 7.13 16.77 9.31
N LYS A 221 5.94 16.17 9.16
CA LYS A 221 4.67 16.88 9.04
C LYS A 221 3.83 16.68 10.32
N PRO A 222 3.71 17.69 11.22
CA PRO A 222 3.00 17.54 12.48
C PRO A 222 1.54 17.08 12.32
N TRP A 223 0.84 17.62 11.31
CA TRP A 223 -0.54 17.23 11.01
C TRP A 223 -0.67 15.75 10.60
N TRP A 224 0.34 15.20 9.90
CA TRP A 224 0.36 13.82 9.46
C TRP A 224 0.61 12.89 10.65
N ALA A 225 1.61 13.23 11.47
CA ALA A 225 1.91 12.48 12.69
C ALA A 225 0.70 12.46 13.64
N ALA A 226 0.01 13.59 13.81
CA ALA A 226 -1.22 13.68 14.59
C ALA A 226 -2.35 12.81 14.01
N LYS A 227 -2.57 12.86 12.69
CA LYS A 227 -3.60 12.07 11.99
C LYS A 227 -3.40 10.56 12.17
N TYR A 228 -2.14 10.09 12.14
CA TYR A 228 -1.78 8.68 12.20
C TYR A 228 -1.25 8.24 13.57
N ASN A 229 -1.38 9.06 14.61
CA ASN A 229 -0.81 8.82 15.93
C ASN A 229 -1.21 7.46 16.53
N ARG A 230 -2.45 7.01 16.33
CA ARG A 230 -2.88 5.68 16.80
C ARG A 230 -2.12 4.55 16.13
N ILE A 231 -1.86 4.65 14.83
CA ILE A 231 -1.09 3.64 14.10
C ILE A 231 0.37 3.66 14.58
N LEU A 232 0.96 4.86 14.69
CA LEU A 232 2.34 5.03 15.14
C LEU A 232 2.54 4.48 16.56
N SER A 233 1.64 4.80 17.49
CA SER A 233 1.72 4.33 18.89
C SER A 233 1.44 2.82 19.06
N HIS A 234 0.77 2.18 18.10
CA HIS A 234 0.66 0.72 18.10
C HIS A 234 1.90 0.04 17.48
N LEU A 235 2.60 0.70 16.55
CA LEU A 235 3.82 0.18 15.93
C LEU A 235 5.09 0.51 16.73
N SER A 236 5.04 1.51 17.61
CA SER A 236 6.14 1.97 18.48
C SER A 236 5.59 2.30 19.87
N GLY A 237 6.20 1.74 20.92
CA GLY A 237 5.91 2.09 22.31
C GLY A 237 6.60 3.37 22.79
N TYR A 238 7.25 4.10 21.88
CA TYR A 238 8.05 5.29 22.16
C TYR A 238 7.60 6.46 21.30
N ASP A 239 7.79 7.68 21.82
CA ASP A 239 7.52 8.91 21.09
C ASP A 239 8.35 9.04 19.81
N VAL A 240 7.77 9.70 18.83
CA VAL A 240 8.42 9.96 17.54
C VAL A 240 9.49 11.04 17.71
N ILE A 241 10.63 10.88 17.05
CA ILE A 241 11.65 11.91 16.93
C ILE A 241 11.41 12.72 15.65
N ASN A 242 11.31 14.04 15.81
CA ASN A 242 11.36 15.03 14.73
C ASN A 242 12.81 15.56 14.61
N PRO A 243 13.58 15.16 13.58
CA PRO A 243 14.96 15.62 13.41
C PRO A 243 15.12 17.13 13.27
N ALA A 244 14.08 17.83 12.82
CA ALA A 244 14.12 19.27 12.55
C ALA A 244 14.01 20.14 13.81
N GLU A 245 13.63 19.58 14.97
CA GLU A 245 13.35 20.37 16.18
C GLU A 245 14.59 20.84 16.93
N ASN A 246 15.60 19.98 17.11
CA ASN A 246 16.75 20.31 17.96
C ASN A 246 18.11 19.87 17.41
N GLY A 247 18.15 19.21 16.24
CA GLY A 247 19.39 18.80 15.58
C GLY A 247 20.30 17.89 16.42
N SER A 248 19.77 17.30 17.50
CA SER A 248 20.53 16.50 18.46
C SER A 248 20.97 15.15 17.89
N VAL A 249 21.98 14.57 18.51
CA VAL A 249 22.58 13.30 18.12
C VAL A 249 21.99 12.19 18.97
N HIS A 250 21.35 11.22 18.30
CA HIS A 250 20.73 10.07 18.97
C HIS A 250 21.48 8.78 18.66
N CYS A 251 21.75 8.01 19.70
CA CYS A 251 22.44 6.74 19.60
C CYS A 251 21.48 5.57 19.86
N PHE A 252 21.49 4.61 18.96
CA PHE A 252 20.58 3.45 18.97
C PHE A 252 21.37 2.15 18.89
N PRO A 253 20.87 1.03 19.44
CA PRO A 253 21.50 -0.29 19.32
C PRO A 253 21.48 -0.84 17.89
N GLY A 254 20.69 -0.25 17.00
CA GLY A 254 20.63 -0.56 15.57
C GLY A 254 19.61 0.34 14.88
N ALA A 255 19.49 0.23 13.55
CA ALA A 255 18.57 1.05 12.77
C ALA A 255 18.09 0.38 11.48
N VAL A 256 16.92 0.85 11.02
CA VAL A 256 16.37 0.63 9.68
C VAL A 256 16.24 1.99 9.01
N VAL A 257 16.76 2.14 7.79
CA VAL A 257 16.62 3.36 6.97
C VAL A 257 15.83 3.00 5.73
N GLY A 258 14.63 3.56 5.58
CA GLY A 258 13.69 3.25 4.51
C GLY A 258 12.59 2.26 4.91
N LEU A 259 11.63 2.05 4.00
CA LEU A 259 10.46 1.21 4.22
C LEU A 259 10.30 0.20 3.08
N LYS A 260 9.85 -1.02 3.40
CA LYS A 260 9.47 -2.05 2.42
C LYS A 260 8.13 -1.73 1.77
N TYR A 261 8.02 -1.90 0.46
CA TYR A 261 6.82 -1.61 -0.30
C TYR A 261 6.49 -2.77 -1.26
N HIS A 262 5.25 -3.27 -1.22
CA HIS A 262 4.83 -4.44 -2.00
C HIS A 262 3.91 -4.08 -3.19
N GLY A 263 3.76 -2.79 -3.51
CA GLY A 263 2.88 -2.32 -4.58
C GLY A 263 1.64 -1.59 -4.07
N ASN A 264 0.74 -1.24 -5.01
CA ASN A 264 -0.42 -0.38 -4.76
C ASN A 264 -1.41 -1.01 -3.79
N LEU A 265 -1.49 -0.47 -2.57
CA LEU A 265 -2.31 -0.97 -1.46
C LEU A 265 -2.16 -2.49 -1.25
N ALA A 266 -0.93 -2.99 -1.38
CA ALA A 266 -0.63 -4.42 -1.44
C ALA A 266 0.23 -4.89 -0.26
N LEU A 267 0.01 -6.14 0.15
CA LEU A 267 0.89 -6.90 1.02
C LEU A 267 1.02 -8.33 0.50
N ASN A 268 2.17 -8.65 -0.09
CA ASN A 268 2.49 -10.01 -0.48
C ASN A 268 3.13 -10.81 0.68
N SER A 269 2.52 -11.93 1.04
CA SER A 269 2.96 -12.78 2.16
C SER A 269 4.27 -13.54 1.89
N THR A 270 4.67 -13.70 0.63
CA THR A 270 5.92 -14.35 0.25
C THR A 270 7.09 -13.38 0.19
N ASP A 271 6.83 -12.09 0.00
CA ASP A 271 7.85 -11.05 -0.16
C ASP A 271 8.45 -10.67 1.18
N ILE A 272 9.59 -9.99 1.18
CA ILE A 272 10.32 -9.61 2.38
C ILE A 272 9.48 -8.59 3.19
N PRO A 273 9.12 -8.85 4.47
CA PRO A 273 9.73 -9.82 5.40
C PRO A 273 9.04 -11.17 5.57
N GLY A 274 7.96 -11.42 4.84
CA GLY A 274 7.19 -12.65 4.85
C GLY A 274 6.14 -12.68 5.96
N GLY A 275 5.02 -13.33 5.67
CA GLY A 275 3.94 -13.58 6.63
C GLY A 275 3.00 -12.41 6.90
N TYR A 276 3.03 -11.35 6.06
CA TYR A 276 2.07 -10.27 6.12
C TYR A 276 1.15 -10.26 4.90
N SER A 277 -0.13 -9.99 5.14
CA SER A 277 -1.17 -9.92 4.11
C SER A 277 -2.09 -8.75 4.36
N MET A 278 -2.91 -8.39 3.38
CA MET A 278 -3.94 -7.38 3.55
C MET A 278 -4.95 -7.76 4.66
N PHE A 279 -5.19 -9.04 4.88
CA PHE A 279 -6.00 -9.51 6.00
C PHE A 279 -5.39 -9.12 7.36
N GLU A 280 -4.10 -9.41 7.56
CA GLU A 280 -3.39 -9.07 8.80
C GLU A 280 -3.30 -7.55 9.02
N PHE A 281 -3.05 -6.79 7.94
CA PHE A 281 -3.02 -5.33 8.01
C PHE A 281 -4.39 -4.75 8.41
N ARG A 282 -5.48 -5.25 7.81
CA ARG A 282 -6.85 -4.84 8.19
C ARG A 282 -7.16 -5.25 9.62
N HIS A 283 -6.76 -6.44 10.05
CA HIS A 283 -6.92 -6.87 11.44
C HIS A 283 -6.20 -5.92 12.40
N PHE A 284 -4.97 -5.52 12.07
CA PHE A 284 -4.22 -4.52 12.82
C PHE A 284 -4.97 -3.18 12.91
N LEU A 285 -5.46 -2.62 11.79
CA LEU A 285 -6.24 -1.37 11.82
C LEU A 285 -7.49 -1.51 12.69
N ARG A 286 -8.17 -2.66 12.65
CA ARG A 286 -9.33 -2.91 13.51
C ARG A 286 -8.98 -2.88 15.00
N GLN A 287 -7.81 -3.38 15.38
CA GLN A 287 -7.31 -3.28 16.76
C GLN A 287 -7.01 -1.82 17.12
N VAL A 288 -6.25 -1.12 16.28
CA VAL A 288 -5.84 0.28 16.47
C VAL A 288 -7.02 1.22 16.70
N TYR A 289 -8.08 1.04 15.90
CA TYR A 289 -9.28 1.88 15.94
C TYR A 289 -10.45 1.26 16.72
N ASN A 290 -10.21 0.13 17.40
CA ASN A 290 -11.22 -0.57 18.22
C ASN A 290 -12.53 -0.91 17.47
N LEU A 291 -12.40 -1.31 16.20
CA LEU A 291 -13.52 -1.56 15.29
C LEU A 291 -14.22 -2.89 15.62
N LYS A 292 -15.51 -2.82 15.99
CA LYS A 292 -16.27 -3.95 16.55
C LYS A 292 -17.02 -4.78 15.52
N VAL A 293 -17.53 -4.17 14.45
CA VAL A 293 -18.30 -4.88 13.44
C VAL A 293 -17.36 -5.64 12.52
N THR A 294 -17.37 -6.97 12.61
CA THR A 294 -16.46 -7.84 11.84
C THR A 294 -17.00 -8.22 10.48
N ASN A 295 -18.33 -8.26 10.31
CA ASN A 295 -18.98 -8.71 9.09
C ASN A 295 -20.30 -7.98 8.86
N VAL A 296 -20.60 -7.64 7.61
CA VAL A 296 -21.82 -6.93 7.19
C VAL A 296 -23.12 -7.71 7.39
N SER A 297 -23.07 -9.04 7.50
CA SER A 297 -24.25 -9.89 7.72
C SER A 297 -25.01 -9.57 9.02
N LYS A 298 -24.41 -8.83 9.95
CA LYS A 298 -24.98 -8.50 11.26
C LYS A 298 -25.84 -7.23 11.27
N THR A 299 -25.89 -6.46 10.17
CA THR A 299 -26.66 -5.19 10.13
C THR A 299 -28.11 -5.46 9.74
N LYS A 300 -29.09 -4.74 10.32
CA LYS A 300 -30.51 -4.90 9.93
C LYS A 300 -30.79 -4.30 8.55
N LYS A 301 -30.36 -3.05 8.34
CA LYS A 301 -30.41 -2.34 7.07
C LYS A 301 -28.98 -2.11 6.56
N PRO A 302 -28.68 -2.30 5.26
CA PRO A 302 -27.34 -2.11 4.75
C PRO A 302 -27.01 -0.62 4.65
N VAL A 303 -25.99 -0.19 5.39
CA VAL A 303 -25.47 1.18 5.34
C VAL A 303 -24.63 1.35 4.08
N LEU A 304 -24.92 2.37 3.29
CA LEU A 304 -24.18 2.75 2.11
C LEU A 304 -23.50 4.09 2.35
N ILE A 305 -22.19 4.17 2.12
CA ILE A 305 -21.47 5.44 2.15
C ILE A 305 -21.15 5.86 0.72
N LEU A 306 -21.66 7.03 0.32
CA LEU A 306 -21.31 7.68 -0.93
C LEU A 306 -20.19 8.69 -0.69
N VAL A 307 -19.05 8.48 -1.34
CA VAL A 307 -17.91 9.40 -1.30
C VAL A 307 -18.14 10.53 -2.28
N SER A 308 -18.52 11.69 -1.75
CA SER A 308 -18.76 12.89 -2.53
C SER A 308 -17.48 13.67 -2.82
N ARG A 309 -17.52 14.49 -3.87
CA ARG A 309 -16.38 15.24 -4.41
C ARG A 309 -16.80 16.65 -4.81
N SER A 310 -15.98 17.64 -4.46
CA SER A 310 -16.28 19.05 -4.72
C SER A 310 -15.38 19.72 -5.77
N LYS A 311 -14.35 19.03 -6.29
CA LYS A 311 -13.38 19.60 -7.24
C LYS A 311 -13.42 18.93 -8.61
N SER A 312 -13.00 17.67 -8.71
CA SER A 312 -13.00 16.88 -9.94
C SER A 312 -13.72 15.55 -9.77
N ARG A 313 -14.20 14.96 -10.87
CA ARG A 313 -15.01 13.74 -10.91
C ARG A 313 -16.22 13.82 -9.98
N LYS A 314 -16.83 15.01 -9.92
CA LYS A 314 -18.05 15.24 -9.14
C LYS A 314 -19.21 14.52 -9.80
N PHE A 315 -20.13 14.02 -8.99
CA PHE A 315 -21.43 13.56 -9.47
C PHE A 315 -22.35 14.78 -9.65
N LEU A 316 -22.78 15.03 -10.89
CA LEU A 316 -23.61 16.18 -11.25
C LEU A 316 -25.08 15.98 -10.85
N ASN A 317 -25.49 14.73 -10.62
CA ASN A 317 -26.80 14.33 -10.12
C ASN A 317 -26.69 13.48 -8.84
N GLU A 318 -25.85 13.92 -7.89
CA GLU A 318 -25.60 13.22 -6.62
C GLU A 318 -26.87 12.98 -5.80
N ASP A 319 -27.75 13.99 -5.72
CA ASP A 319 -29.01 13.90 -4.97
C ASP A 319 -29.93 12.81 -5.55
N GLU A 320 -30.02 12.72 -6.88
CA GLU A 320 -30.82 11.69 -7.55
C GLU A 320 -30.23 10.28 -7.35
N MET A 321 -28.89 10.17 -7.27
CA MET A 321 -28.23 8.90 -6.92
C MET A 321 -28.54 8.50 -5.48
N GLU A 322 -28.48 9.44 -4.52
CA GLU A 322 -28.82 9.20 -3.12
C GLU A 322 -30.27 8.71 -2.97
N GLU A 323 -31.22 9.40 -3.62
CA GLU A 323 -32.63 9.00 -3.63
C GLU A 323 -32.80 7.59 -4.19
N MET A 324 -32.26 7.30 -5.37
CA MET A 324 -32.35 5.99 -6.01
C MET A 324 -31.80 4.85 -5.12
N MET A 325 -30.66 5.07 -4.47
CA MET A 325 -30.07 4.10 -3.54
C MET A 325 -30.94 3.93 -2.28
N GLY A 326 -31.55 5.02 -1.79
CA GLY A 326 -32.53 4.97 -0.70
C GLY A 326 -33.75 4.11 -1.05
N GLU A 327 -34.30 4.27 -2.26
CA GLU A 327 -35.41 3.46 -2.76
C GLU A 327 -35.08 1.97 -2.89
N LEU A 328 -33.82 1.62 -3.18
CA LEU A 328 -33.34 0.24 -3.19
C LEU A 328 -33.21 -0.37 -1.78
N GLY A 329 -33.45 0.42 -0.73
CA GLY A 329 -33.45 -0.04 0.65
C GLY A 329 -32.11 0.17 1.39
N PHE A 330 -31.17 0.92 0.83
CA PHE A 330 -29.96 1.32 1.54
C PHE A 330 -30.24 2.41 2.57
N GLU A 331 -29.44 2.46 3.63
CA GLU A 331 -29.31 3.65 4.48
C GLU A 331 -28.13 4.46 3.95
N VAL A 332 -28.41 5.50 3.17
CA VAL A 332 -27.39 6.26 2.44
C VAL A 332 -26.81 7.35 3.34
N ILE A 333 -25.49 7.45 3.35
CA ILE A 333 -24.73 8.48 4.05
C ILE A 333 -23.74 9.09 3.05
N VAL A 334 -23.98 10.34 2.66
CA VAL A 334 -23.06 11.09 1.81
C VAL A 334 -21.93 11.69 2.65
N VAL A 335 -20.68 11.48 2.22
CA VAL A 335 -19.49 11.91 2.97
C VAL A 335 -18.56 12.74 2.09
N MET A 336 -18.29 13.96 2.55
CA MET A 336 -17.30 14.87 1.97
C MET A 336 -15.87 14.57 2.46
N PRO A 337 -14.83 14.89 1.68
CA PRO A 337 -13.42 14.66 2.06
C PRO A 337 -13.02 15.28 3.40
N SER A 338 -13.61 16.43 3.77
CA SER A 338 -13.33 17.10 5.06
C SER A 338 -13.65 16.22 6.27
N ARG A 339 -14.71 15.41 6.20
CA ARG A 339 -15.08 14.46 7.27
C ARG A 339 -14.11 13.29 7.37
N MET A 340 -13.30 13.04 6.34
CA MET A 340 -12.31 11.95 6.30
C MET A 340 -10.97 12.33 6.96
N ALA A 341 -10.77 13.60 7.33
CA ALA A 341 -9.54 14.06 7.95
C ALA A 341 -9.31 13.46 9.35
N ASN A 342 -10.41 13.22 10.10
CA ASN A 342 -10.36 12.61 11.42
C ASN A 342 -10.58 11.09 11.31
N LEU A 343 -9.49 10.34 11.14
CA LEU A 343 -9.54 8.88 11.00
C LEU A 343 -10.12 8.18 12.24
N ASP A 344 -9.92 8.73 13.44
CA ASP A 344 -10.45 8.17 14.68
C ASP A 344 -11.97 8.07 14.66
N LYS A 345 -12.65 9.15 14.24
CA LYS A 345 -14.12 9.16 14.12
C LYS A 345 -14.58 8.44 12.86
N PHE A 346 -13.91 8.69 11.74
CA PHE A 346 -14.39 8.24 10.44
C PHE A 346 -14.25 6.71 10.25
N SER A 347 -13.21 6.10 10.82
CA SER A 347 -13.06 4.63 10.82
C SER A 347 -14.22 3.91 11.50
N GLY A 348 -14.81 4.50 12.55
CA GLY A 348 -16.01 3.97 13.21
C GLY A 348 -17.22 3.95 12.28
N LEU A 349 -17.45 5.04 11.53
CA LEU A 349 -18.52 5.13 10.53
C LEU A 349 -18.29 4.13 9.38
N LEU A 350 -17.06 4.05 8.85
CA LEU A 350 -16.70 3.07 7.84
C LEU A 350 -16.85 1.62 8.32
N ASN A 351 -16.68 1.36 9.62
CA ASN A 351 -16.87 0.01 10.15
C ASN A 351 -18.33 -0.46 10.14
N LEU A 352 -19.29 0.46 10.02
CA LEU A 352 -20.72 0.15 9.84
C LEU A 352 -21.10 -0.02 8.35
N CYS A 353 -20.25 0.44 7.44
CA CYS A 353 -20.53 0.51 6.01
C CYS A 353 -20.61 -0.89 5.38
N SER A 354 -21.72 -1.15 4.69
CA SER A 354 -21.96 -2.37 3.91
C SER A 354 -21.60 -2.18 2.44
N VAL A 355 -21.80 -0.98 1.89
CA VAL A 355 -21.42 -0.62 0.52
C VAL A 355 -20.73 0.74 0.49
N LEU A 356 -19.49 0.79 0.00
CA LEU A 356 -18.76 2.04 -0.24
C LEU A 356 -18.84 2.38 -1.73
N VAL A 357 -19.44 3.50 -2.07
CA VAL A 357 -19.59 3.98 -3.45
C VAL A 357 -18.74 5.23 -3.65
N GLY A 358 -18.05 5.34 -4.78
CA GLY A 358 -17.37 6.58 -5.12
C GLY A 358 -16.72 6.57 -6.51
N ALA A 359 -16.56 7.75 -7.09
CA ALA A 359 -15.77 7.92 -8.30
C ALA A 359 -14.29 7.62 -8.02
N HIS A 360 -13.62 7.01 -9.00
CA HIS A 360 -12.19 6.66 -8.92
C HIS A 360 -11.35 7.77 -8.28
N GLY A 361 -10.65 7.43 -7.21
CA GLY A 361 -9.78 8.34 -6.47
C GLY A 361 -9.65 7.98 -5.00
N ALA A 362 -8.85 8.76 -4.30
CA ALA A 362 -8.32 8.41 -2.99
C ALA A 362 -9.33 8.14 -1.89
N GLY A 363 -10.54 8.70 -2.00
CA GLY A 363 -11.61 8.44 -1.05
C GLY A 363 -12.01 6.96 -0.98
N LEU A 364 -11.79 6.18 -2.05
CA LEU A 364 -12.02 4.73 -2.05
C LEU A 364 -10.99 3.97 -1.20
N THR A 365 -9.84 4.57 -0.85
CA THR A 365 -8.84 3.95 0.05
C THR A 365 -9.43 3.65 1.43
N ASN A 366 -10.49 4.34 1.82
CA ASN A 366 -11.26 4.05 3.03
C ASN A 366 -11.82 2.62 3.08
N ALA A 367 -11.82 1.89 1.96
CA ALA A 367 -12.12 0.46 1.88
C ALA A 367 -11.34 -0.37 2.93
N VAL A 368 -10.12 0.05 3.32
CA VAL A 368 -9.30 -0.63 4.33
C VAL A 368 -9.99 -0.77 5.71
N PHE A 369 -10.98 0.07 6.03
CA PHE A 369 -11.71 0.05 7.30
C PHE A 369 -13.04 -0.71 7.26
N LEU A 370 -13.50 -1.11 6.07
CA LEU A 370 -14.79 -1.78 5.92
C LEU A 370 -14.82 -3.13 6.66
N PRO A 371 -15.98 -3.58 7.16
CA PRO A 371 -16.16 -4.94 7.66
C PRO A 371 -16.03 -5.99 6.52
N SER A 372 -15.76 -7.24 6.89
CA SER A 372 -15.69 -8.34 5.91
C SER A 372 -17.04 -8.54 5.21
N GLY A 373 -16.98 -8.86 3.92
CA GLY A 373 -18.15 -9.05 3.07
C GLY A 373 -18.78 -7.76 2.52
N ALA A 374 -18.27 -6.58 2.91
CA ALA A 374 -18.69 -5.31 2.32
C ALA A 374 -18.34 -5.23 0.83
N VAL A 375 -19.08 -4.39 0.12
CA VAL A 375 -18.94 -4.16 -1.32
C VAL A 375 -18.31 -2.79 -1.56
N VAL A 376 -17.31 -2.71 -2.42
CA VAL A 376 -16.81 -1.45 -2.97
C VAL A 376 -17.35 -1.31 -4.39
N VAL A 377 -18.09 -0.23 -4.65
CA VAL A 377 -18.58 0.14 -5.97
C VAL A 377 -17.75 1.32 -6.45
N GLN A 378 -16.90 1.08 -7.43
CA GLN A 378 -16.13 2.14 -8.06
C GLN A 378 -16.84 2.63 -9.32
N VAL A 379 -17.15 3.92 -9.36
CA VAL A 379 -17.50 4.59 -10.62
C VAL A 379 -16.19 4.93 -11.34
N VAL A 380 -16.01 4.38 -12.55
CA VAL A 380 -14.79 4.50 -13.36
C VAL A 380 -15.02 5.54 -14.46
N PRO A 381 -14.40 6.72 -14.38
CA PRO A 381 -14.43 7.73 -15.44
C PRO A 381 -13.73 7.25 -16.71
N LEU A 382 -13.98 7.93 -17.84
CA LEU A 382 -13.27 7.65 -19.09
C LEU A 382 -11.76 7.72 -18.92
N GLY A 383 -11.04 6.84 -19.61
CA GLY A 383 -9.57 6.82 -19.64
C GLY A 383 -8.90 6.26 -18.38
N LEU A 384 -9.66 5.83 -17.36
CA LEU A 384 -9.10 5.41 -16.07
C LEU A 384 -9.20 3.90 -15.79
N ASP A 385 -9.50 3.06 -16.78
CA ASP A 385 -9.66 1.60 -16.64
C ASP A 385 -8.49 0.90 -15.95
N TRP A 386 -7.26 1.19 -16.40
CA TRP A 386 -6.07 0.59 -15.80
C TRP A 386 -5.90 1.03 -14.34
N ALA A 387 -6.05 2.33 -14.07
CA ALA A 387 -5.91 2.89 -12.73
C ALA A 387 -6.98 2.35 -11.78
N ALA A 388 -8.22 2.22 -12.25
CA ALA A 388 -9.33 1.58 -11.56
C ALA A 388 -8.95 0.17 -11.10
N ASN A 389 -8.43 -0.64 -12.04
CA ASN A 389 -8.04 -2.01 -11.77
C ASN A 389 -6.84 -2.09 -10.79
N ALA A 390 -5.76 -1.36 -11.08
CA ALA A 390 -4.51 -1.42 -10.34
C ALA A 390 -4.62 -0.86 -8.91
N TYR A 391 -5.42 0.20 -8.71
CA TYR A 391 -5.50 0.88 -7.42
C TYR A 391 -6.63 0.40 -6.53
N TYR A 392 -7.71 -0.20 -7.07
CA TYR A 392 -8.87 -0.56 -6.26
C TYR A 392 -9.46 -1.94 -6.53
N ARG A 393 -9.55 -2.42 -7.77
CA ARG A 393 -10.09 -3.77 -8.04
C ARG A 393 -9.23 -4.88 -7.44
N ILE A 394 -7.95 -4.90 -7.79
CA ILE A 394 -7.00 -5.89 -7.27
C ILE A 394 -6.88 -5.74 -5.74
N PRO A 395 -6.63 -4.52 -5.19
CA PRO A 395 -6.53 -4.35 -3.75
C PRO A 395 -7.81 -4.72 -2.98
N ALA A 396 -9.01 -4.38 -3.46
CA ALA A 396 -10.25 -4.75 -2.79
C ALA A 396 -10.41 -6.27 -2.68
N THR A 397 -10.00 -7.01 -3.72
CA THR A 397 -10.02 -8.48 -3.72
C THR A 397 -9.06 -9.03 -2.65
N GLU A 398 -7.83 -8.52 -2.60
CA GLU A 398 -6.83 -8.90 -1.58
C GLU A 398 -7.26 -8.52 -0.15
N MET A 399 -8.08 -7.48 -0.01
CA MET A 399 -8.70 -7.09 1.27
C MET A 399 -9.83 -8.05 1.71
N GLY A 400 -10.23 -9.00 0.87
CA GLY A 400 -11.39 -9.86 1.12
C GLY A 400 -12.72 -9.12 1.00
N LEU A 401 -12.75 -8.04 0.22
CA LEU A 401 -13.95 -7.27 -0.08
C LEU A 401 -14.55 -7.72 -1.42
N LYS A 402 -15.85 -7.46 -1.58
CA LYS A 402 -16.52 -7.62 -2.86
C LYS A 402 -16.34 -6.33 -3.65
N TYR A 403 -16.26 -6.43 -4.97
CA TYR A 403 -15.92 -5.30 -5.82
C TYR A 403 -16.81 -5.27 -7.07
N LEU A 404 -17.31 -4.07 -7.40
CA LEU A 404 -18.09 -3.78 -8.59
C LEU A 404 -17.55 -2.53 -9.27
N GLU A 405 -17.55 -2.55 -10.61
CA GLU A 405 -17.20 -1.39 -11.44
C GLU A 405 -18.47 -0.91 -12.14
N TYR A 406 -18.69 0.40 -12.07
CA TYR A 406 -19.61 1.11 -12.95
C TYR A 406 -18.78 1.97 -13.89
N LYS A 407 -18.57 1.47 -15.12
CA LYS A 407 -17.86 2.23 -16.14
C LYS A 407 -18.82 3.19 -16.80
N VAL A 408 -18.46 4.47 -16.77
CA VAL A 408 -19.30 5.51 -17.38
C VAL A 408 -19.22 5.41 -18.90
N ASP A 409 -20.34 5.64 -19.56
CA ASP A 409 -20.37 5.83 -21.01
C ASP A 409 -20.01 7.29 -21.34
N PRO A 410 -19.64 7.60 -22.60
CA PRO A 410 -19.30 8.95 -23.00
C PRO A 410 -20.37 10.01 -22.66
N ASP A 411 -21.65 9.67 -22.79
CA ASP A 411 -22.79 10.55 -22.49
C ASP A 411 -22.93 10.90 -21.00
N GLU A 412 -22.32 10.10 -20.13
CA GLU A 412 -22.27 10.36 -18.69
C GLU A 412 -21.07 11.24 -18.28
N SER A 413 -20.16 11.52 -19.21
CA SER A 413 -18.96 12.32 -18.96
C SER A 413 -19.13 13.76 -19.45
N SER A 414 -18.73 14.74 -18.64
CA SER A 414 -18.67 16.14 -19.07
C SER A 414 -17.71 16.38 -20.23
N LEU A 415 -16.78 15.45 -20.48
CA LEU A 415 -15.83 15.53 -21.59
C LEU A 415 -16.53 15.46 -22.95
N LEU A 416 -17.65 14.75 -23.07
CA LEU A 416 -18.38 14.67 -24.34
C LEU A 416 -18.86 16.04 -24.80
N ALA A 417 -19.41 16.83 -23.88
CA ALA A 417 -19.83 18.20 -24.17
C ALA A 417 -18.64 19.14 -24.46
N ALA A 418 -17.50 18.91 -23.81
CA ALA A 418 -16.31 19.75 -23.96
C ALA A 418 -15.55 19.51 -25.27
N TYR A 419 -15.50 18.26 -25.74
CA TYR A 419 -14.67 17.86 -26.89
C TYR A 419 -15.45 17.38 -28.11
N GLY A 420 -16.70 16.94 -27.95
CA GLY A 420 -17.49 16.30 -29.01
C GLY A 420 -17.23 14.80 -29.15
N SER A 421 -18.14 14.09 -29.81
CA SER A 421 -18.14 12.62 -29.92
C SER A 421 -16.94 12.03 -30.65
N ASP A 422 -16.41 12.75 -31.64
CA ASP A 422 -15.39 12.23 -32.56
C ASP A 422 -13.97 12.54 -32.08
N HIS A 423 -13.82 13.35 -31.03
CA HIS A 423 -12.52 13.78 -30.53
C HIS A 423 -11.75 12.63 -29.87
N PRO A 424 -10.42 12.52 -30.03
CA PRO A 424 -9.61 11.44 -29.45
C PRO A 424 -9.74 11.29 -27.93
N VAL A 425 -10.05 12.35 -27.20
CA VAL A 425 -10.36 12.27 -25.76
C VAL A 425 -11.50 11.27 -25.47
N ILE A 426 -12.45 11.13 -26.38
CA ILE A 426 -13.59 10.21 -26.28
C ILE A 426 -13.27 8.89 -27.01
N THR A 427 -12.74 8.96 -28.23
CA THR A 427 -12.62 7.80 -29.13
C THR A 427 -11.31 7.03 -29.01
N ASP A 428 -10.22 7.68 -28.57
CA ASP A 428 -8.89 7.08 -28.41
C ASP A 428 -8.14 7.65 -27.19
N PRO A 429 -8.54 7.28 -25.95
CA PRO A 429 -7.85 7.74 -24.75
C PRO A 429 -6.36 7.40 -24.70
N VAL A 430 -5.93 6.32 -25.36
CA VAL A 430 -4.53 5.88 -25.38
C VAL A 430 -3.64 6.92 -26.06
N SER A 431 -4.14 7.59 -27.11
CA SER A 431 -3.40 8.70 -27.75
C SER A 431 -3.10 9.84 -26.77
N ILE A 432 -4.01 10.14 -25.85
CA ILE A 432 -3.83 11.19 -24.84
C ILE A 432 -2.76 10.80 -23.81
N PHE A 433 -2.78 9.54 -23.34
CA PHE A 433 -1.73 9.00 -22.46
C PHE A 433 -0.35 8.97 -23.14
N SER A 434 -0.31 8.82 -24.47
CA SER A 434 0.94 8.84 -25.23
C SER A 434 1.65 10.20 -25.19
N ASN A 435 0.92 11.28 -24.86
CA ASN A 435 1.47 12.62 -24.60
C ASN A 435 2.01 12.79 -23.18
N GLY A 436 1.96 11.74 -22.36
CA GLY A 436 2.46 11.72 -20.99
C GLY A 436 1.35 11.81 -19.94
N TYR A 437 1.71 11.40 -18.72
CA TYR A 437 0.76 11.31 -17.59
C TYR A 437 0.10 12.65 -17.26
N GLU A 438 0.83 13.76 -17.26
CA GLU A 438 0.26 15.07 -16.92
C GLU A 438 -0.82 15.53 -17.91
N ALA A 439 -0.67 15.22 -19.20
CA ALA A 439 -1.69 15.52 -20.21
C ALA A 439 -2.96 14.69 -19.98
N ALA A 440 -2.81 13.39 -19.77
CA ALA A 440 -3.94 12.51 -19.47
C ALA A 440 -4.61 12.84 -18.13
N ARG A 441 -3.83 13.25 -17.13
CA ARG A 441 -4.33 13.69 -15.82
C ARG A 441 -5.21 14.92 -15.96
N ALA A 442 -4.75 15.95 -16.66
CA ALA A 442 -5.51 17.18 -16.85
C ALA A 442 -6.93 16.88 -17.37
N VAL A 443 -7.02 16.03 -18.40
CA VAL A 443 -8.30 15.67 -19.03
C VAL A 443 -9.13 14.71 -18.16
N TYR A 444 -8.60 13.51 -17.86
CA TYR A 444 -9.41 12.42 -17.30
C TYR A 444 -9.57 12.47 -15.78
N VAL A 445 -8.65 13.14 -15.07
CA VAL A 445 -8.60 13.18 -13.60
C VAL A 445 -9.10 14.53 -13.07
N ASP A 446 -8.75 15.63 -13.72
CA ASP A 446 -8.96 16.98 -13.19
C ASP A 446 -10.19 17.68 -13.81
N GLU A 447 -10.44 17.55 -15.11
CA GLU A 447 -11.54 18.24 -15.82
C GLU A 447 -12.85 17.44 -15.94
N GLN A 448 -12.78 16.11 -15.85
CA GLN A 448 -13.94 15.24 -16.02
C GLN A 448 -14.87 15.25 -14.79
N ASN A 449 -16.17 15.51 -15.00
CA ASN A 449 -17.26 15.32 -14.05
C ASN A 449 -18.32 14.38 -14.64
N LEU A 450 -19.17 13.81 -13.80
CA LEU A 450 -19.99 12.65 -14.14
C LEU A 450 -21.47 12.91 -13.89
N LYS A 451 -22.32 12.69 -14.90
CA LYS A 451 -23.78 12.63 -14.73
C LYS A 451 -24.21 11.18 -14.92
N ILE A 452 -24.52 10.52 -13.81
CA ILE A 452 -24.72 9.06 -13.79
C ILE A 452 -26.09 8.69 -14.37
N ASN A 453 -26.11 7.73 -15.28
CA ASN A 453 -27.31 7.10 -15.79
C ASN A 453 -27.93 6.23 -14.69
N LEU A 454 -29.00 6.71 -14.07
CA LEU A 454 -29.62 6.06 -12.91
C LEU A 454 -30.24 4.69 -13.24
N VAL A 455 -30.64 4.43 -14.49
CA VAL A 455 -31.20 3.12 -14.88
C VAL A 455 -30.11 2.06 -14.83
N ARG A 456 -28.98 2.31 -15.49
CA ARG A 456 -27.82 1.41 -15.46
C ARG A 456 -27.18 1.32 -14.08
N PHE A 457 -27.09 2.45 -13.38
CA PHE A 457 -26.51 2.46 -12.04
C PHE A 457 -27.38 1.71 -11.03
N ARG A 458 -28.72 1.74 -11.18
CA ARG A 458 -29.64 0.93 -10.36
C ARG A 458 -29.36 -0.56 -10.50
N GLU A 459 -28.99 -1.05 -11.68
CA GLU A 459 -28.61 -2.46 -11.89
C GLU A 459 -27.35 -2.81 -11.09
N THR A 460 -26.34 -1.93 -11.12
CA THR A 460 -25.11 -2.10 -10.33
C THR A 460 -25.39 -2.12 -8.83
N MET A 461 -26.26 -1.23 -8.36
CA MET A 461 -26.63 -1.15 -6.94
C MET A 461 -27.51 -2.33 -6.50
N THR A 462 -28.35 -2.85 -7.39
CA THR A 462 -29.10 -4.10 -7.17
C THR A 462 -28.13 -5.27 -7.02
N ARG A 463 -27.10 -5.35 -7.89
CA ARG A 463 -26.05 -6.37 -7.76
C ARG A 463 -25.25 -6.22 -6.46
N ALA A 464 -25.00 -4.99 -6.00
CA ALA A 464 -24.37 -4.77 -4.70
C ALA A 464 -25.23 -5.33 -3.55
N MET A 465 -26.56 -5.16 -3.61
CA MET A 465 -27.50 -5.73 -2.63
C MET A 465 -27.48 -7.27 -2.63
N GLU A 466 -27.48 -7.89 -3.81
CA GLU A 466 -27.38 -9.35 -3.96
C GLU A 466 -26.07 -9.88 -3.38
N LEU A 467 -24.96 -9.16 -3.61
CA LEU A 467 -23.67 -9.49 -3.01
C LEU A 467 -23.69 -9.38 -1.48
N LEU A 468 -24.59 -8.60 -0.87
CA LEU A 468 -24.79 -8.63 0.58
C LEU A 468 -25.66 -9.81 1.05
N GLY A 469 -26.17 -10.64 0.14
CA GLY A 469 -27.10 -11.73 0.44
C GLY A 469 -28.51 -11.25 0.74
N ARG A 470 -28.92 -10.12 0.15
CA ARG A 470 -30.22 -9.47 0.39
C ARG A 470 -30.98 -9.29 -0.92
N SER A 471 -32.30 -9.22 -0.82
CA SER A 471 -33.19 -8.82 -1.93
C SER A 471 -33.51 -7.32 -1.84
N THR A 472 -33.70 -6.69 -2.99
CA THR A 472 -34.27 -5.34 -3.06
C THR A 472 -35.76 -5.39 -2.66
N PRO A 473 -36.33 -4.30 -2.10
CA PRO A 473 -37.76 -4.21 -1.88
C PRO A 473 -38.50 -4.42 -3.21
N LEU A 474 -39.49 -5.32 -3.22
CA LEU A 474 -40.45 -5.40 -4.32
C LEU A 474 -41.24 -4.08 -4.32
N LYS A 475 -41.08 -3.29 -5.38
CA LYS A 475 -41.93 -2.11 -5.63
C LYS A 475 -43.27 -2.55 -6.19
#